data_AF-A0A9E5UM18-F1
#
_entry.id   AF-A0A9E5UM18-F1
#
_cell.length_a   1.000
_cell.length_b   1.000
_cell.length_c   1.000
_cell.angle_alpha   90.00
_cell.angle_beta   90.00
_cell.angle_gamma   90.00
#
_symmetry.space_group_name_H-M   'P 1'
#
loop_
_entity.id
_entity.type
_entity.pdbx_description
1 polymer ?
#
loop_
_entity_poly.entity_id
_entity_poly.type
_entity_poly.pdbx_seq_one_letter_code
_entity_poly.pdbx_strand_id
1 'polypeptide(L)'
;MFGNWIFIDRPLLDENGKRIWELLVCDASGTFRQQAYCPNAQANSVWLRQQLQAWLELAPSKPTLIRTFRERVFNIVKRAAEQIDVPCKLSRRVSLVSRWLQVRSREVYPQETAYTYAPEAGSIPISMERPAPLPLPDVLQPERWAFVTLPLADLYEADSWPKPLERPYPSRNYCLSPRARLRRLV
;
A
#
# COMPACT_ATOMS: atom_id res chain seq x y z
N MET A 1 10.96 -10.47 4.55
CA MET A 1 9.71 -10.51 5.37
C MET A 1 8.56 -10.12 4.47
N PHE A 2 7.77 -11.11 4.07
CA PHE A 2 7.15 -11.20 2.74
C PHE A 2 5.63 -10.98 2.73
N GLY A 3 5.16 -10.43 1.61
CA GLY A 3 3.77 -10.48 1.13
C GLY A 3 2.80 -9.43 1.66
N ASN A 4 2.67 -8.28 0.99
CA ASN A 4 1.60 -7.30 1.23
C ASN A 4 0.51 -7.43 0.13
N TRP A 5 -0.59 -8.11 0.46
CA TRP A 5 -1.67 -8.38 -0.49
C TRP A 5 -2.73 -7.28 -0.38
N ILE A 6 -2.94 -6.49 -1.45
CA ILE A 6 -3.59 -5.18 -1.34
C ILE A 6 -4.74 -5.07 -2.35
N PHE A 7 -5.97 -5.12 -1.84
CA PHE A 7 -7.19 -4.99 -2.65
C PHE A 7 -7.42 -3.56 -3.12
N ILE A 8 -7.68 -3.37 -4.42
CA ILE A 8 -8.07 -2.07 -4.97
C ILE A 8 -9.36 -2.18 -5.78
N ASP A 9 -10.32 -1.36 -5.37
CA ASP A 9 -11.53 -1.11 -6.14
C ASP A 9 -11.26 -0.03 -7.21
N ARG A 10 -11.43 -0.43 -8.46
CA ARG A 10 -11.57 0.44 -9.62
C ARG A 10 -12.86 0.04 -10.33
N PRO A 11 -13.76 0.98 -10.65
CA PRO A 11 -14.84 0.74 -11.59
C PRO A 11 -14.26 0.58 -13.01
N LEU A 12 -13.78 -0.62 -13.33
CA LEU A 12 -13.70 -1.07 -14.71
C LEU A 12 -15.09 -1.54 -15.12
N LEU A 13 -15.52 -1.17 -16.32
CA LEU A 13 -16.78 -1.64 -16.88
C LEU A 13 -16.47 -2.75 -17.89
N ASP A 14 -17.17 -3.86 -17.77
CA ASP A 14 -17.18 -4.88 -18.82
C ASP A 14 -17.91 -4.38 -20.07
N GLU A 15 -17.89 -5.19 -21.13
CA GLU A 15 -18.61 -4.91 -22.39
C GLU A 15 -20.12 -4.68 -22.18
N ASN A 16 -20.68 -5.17 -21.06
CA ASN A 16 -22.10 -5.02 -20.68
C ASN A 16 -22.35 -3.84 -19.72
N GLY A 17 -21.34 -3.01 -19.42
CA GLY A 17 -21.44 -1.90 -18.49
C GLY A 17 -21.49 -2.30 -17.00
N LYS A 18 -21.15 -3.54 -16.66
CA LYS A 18 -21.12 -4.06 -15.29
C LYS A 18 -19.75 -3.82 -14.66
N ARG A 19 -19.74 -3.49 -13.36
CA ARG A 19 -18.52 -3.29 -12.59
C ARG A 19 -17.70 -4.59 -12.48
N ILE A 20 -16.40 -4.47 -12.73
CA ILE A 20 -15.38 -5.49 -12.48
C ILE A 20 -14.43 -4.98 -11.40
N TRP A 21 -14.05 -5.87 -10.50
CA TRP A 21 -13.06 -5.64 -9.47
C TRP A 21 -11.69 -6.15 -9.91
N GLU A 22 -10.64 -5.58 -9.36
CA GLU A 22 -9.27 -6.02 -9.61
C GLU A 22 -8.58 -6.35 -8.28
N LEU A 23 -8.00 -7.55 -8.19
CA LEU A 23 -7.20 -7.98 -7.07
C LEU A 23 -5.73 -7.84 -7.43
N LEU A 24 -4.98 -7.10 -6.61
CA LEU A 24 -3.55 -6.87 -6.80
C LEU A 24 -2.77 -7.33 -5.56
N VAL A 25 -1.66 -8.01 -5.78
CA VAL A 25 -0.82 -8.55 -4.73
C VAL A 25 0.63 -8.28 -5.03
N CYS A 26 1.37 -7.89 -3.99
CA CYS A 26 2.78 -7.59 -4.13
C CYS A 26 3.54 -8.05 -2.87
N ASP A 27 4.76 -8.54 -3.01
CA ASP A 27 5.63 -8.74 -1.87
C ASP A 27 6.16 -7.41 -1.30
N ALA A 28 6.95 -7.48 -0.23
CA ALA A 28 7.57 -6.28 0.36
C ALA A 28 8.70 -5.70 -0.51
N SER A 29 9.25 -6.48 -1.43
CA SER A 29 10.34 -6.11 -2.35
C SER A 29 9.85 -5.45 -3.63
N GLY A 30 8.59 -5.69 -4.02
CA GLY A 30 8.08 -5.31 -5.34
C GLY A 30 8.36 -6.34 -6.44
N THR A 31 8.95 -7.49 -6.13
CA THR A 31 9.44 -8.48 -7.09
C THR A 31 8.36 -9.49 -7.46
N PHE A 32 7.68 -10.05 -6.47
CA PHE A 32 6.51 -10.89 -6.71
C PHE A 32 5.27 -10.02 -6.84
N ARG A 33 4.61 -10.07 -8.01
CA ARG A 33 3.37 -9.35 -8.29
C ARG A 33 2.36 -10.27 -8.96
N GLN A 34 1.14 -10.28 -8.46
CA GLN A 34 0.04 -11.04 -9.05
C GLN A 34 -1.20 -10.18 -9.18
N GLN A 35 -1.96 -10.42 -10.25
CA GLN A 35 -3.20 -9.73 -10.53
C GLN A 35 -4.31 -10.69 -10.96
N ALA A 36 -5.55 -10.38 -10.62
CA ALA A 36 -6.73 -11.04 -11.17
C ALA A 36 -7.91 -10.09 -11.25
N TYR A 37 -8.68 -10.18 -12.34
CA TYR A 37 -9.97 -9.51 -12.48
C TYR A 37 -11.08 -10.39 -11.91
N CYS A 38 -12.04 -9.77 -11.21
CA CYS A 38 -13.16 -10.43 -10.55
C CYS A 38 -14.48 -9.74 -10.94
N PRO A 39 -15.40 -10.44 -11.61
CA PRO A 39 -16.74 -9.91 -11.84
C PRO A 39 -17.46 -9.60 -10.52
N ASN A 40 -18.29 -8.55 -10.48
CA ASN A 40 -18.97 -8.16 -9.25
C ASN A 40 -19.84 -9.27 -8.61
N ALA A 41 -20.40 -10.17 -9.42
CA ALA A 41 -21.17 -11.30 -8.90
C ALA A 41 -20.34 -12.33 -8.10
N GLN A 42 -19.02 -12.36 -8.31
CA GLN A 42 -18.12 -13.34 -7.71
C GLN A 42 -17.26 -12.74 -6.59
N ALA A 43 -17.40 -11.43 -6.30
CA ALA A 43 -16.57 -10.69 -5.35
C ALA A 43 -16.89 -11.03 -3.89
N ASN A 44 -16.48 -12.22 -3.45
CA ASN A 44 -16.69 -12.73 -2.10
C ASN A 44 -15.41 -13.39 -1.55
N SER A 45 -15.47 -13.84 -0.29
CA SER A 45 -14.32 -14.45 0.39
C SER A 45 -13.90 -15.79 -0.21
N VAL A 46 -14.80 -16.51 -0.90
CA VAL A 46 -14.51 -17.81 -1.54
C VAL A 46 -13.63 -17.59 -2.77
N TRP A 47 -14.02 -16.67 -3.65
CA TRP A 47 -13.23 -16.31 -4.83
C TRP A 47 -11.86 -15.77 -4.41
N LEU A 48 -11.83 -14.89 -3.41
CA LEU A 48 -10.59 -14.33 -2.90
C LEU A 48 -9.68 -15.45 -2.38
N ARG A 49 -10.18 -16.35 -1.53
CA ARG A 49 -9.39 -17.50 -1.02
C ARG A 49 -8.78 -18.31 -2.16
N GLN A 50 -9.55 -18.62 -3.21
CA GLN A 50 -9.06 -19.41 -4.34
C GLN A 50 -7.87 -18.73 -5.03
N GLN A 51 -7.97 -17.42 -5.29
CA GLN A 51 -6.86 -16.64 -5.84
C GLN A 51 -5.67 -16.60 -4.89
N LEU A 52 -5.92 -16.39 -3.59
CA LEU A 52 -4.87 -16.39 -2.57
C LEU A 52 -4.10 -17.71 -2.57
N GLN A 53 -4.82 -18.83 -2.57
CA GLN A 53 -4.24 -20.16 -2.53
C GLN A 53 -3.44 -20.47 -3.80
N ALA A 54 -3.96 -20.12 -4.98
CA ALA A 54 -3.22 -20.29 -6.24
C ALA A 54 -1.91 -19.48 -6.26
N TRP A 55 -1.91 -18.27 -5.71
CA TRP A 55 -0.72 -17.43 -5.66
C TRP A 55 0.23 -17.81 -4.53
N LEU A 56 -0.22 -18.50 -3.48
CA LEU A 56 0.66 -19.07 -2.46
C LEU A 56 1.56 -20.16 -3.03
N GLU A 57 1.03 -21.01 -3.92
CA GLU A 57 1.82 -22.06 -4.60
C GLU A 57 2.90 -21.48 -5.53
N LEU A 58 2.62 -20.30 -6.10
CA LEU A 58 3.57 -19.58 -6.97
C LEU A 58 4.56 -18.72 -6.18
N ALA A 59 4.25 -18.40 -4.93
CA ALA A 59 5.04 -17.49 -4.14
C ALA A 59 6.32 -18.19 -3.64
N PRO A 60 7.47 -17.50 -3.62
CA PRO A 60 8.71 -18.07 -3.11
C PRO A 60 8.64 -18.37 -1.60
N SER A 61 7.69 -17.78 -0.87
CA SER A 61 7.46 -18.07 0.54
C SER A 61 6.04 -17.68 0.97
N LYS A 62 5.50 -18.40 1.96
CA LYS A 62 4.21 -18.05 2.58
C LYS A 62 4.31 -16.68 3.27
N PRO A 63 3.35 -15.76 3.05
CA PRO A 63 3.32 -14.46 3.70
C PRO A 63 3.03 -14.61 5.19
N THR A 64 3.68 -13.79 6.01
CA THR A 64 3.45 -13.76 7.46
C THR A 64 2.28 -12.87 7.84
N LEU A 65 1.87 -11.94 6.97
CA LEU A 65 0.82 -10.96 7.26
C LEU A 65 0.23 -10.38 5.98
N ILE A 66 -1.08 -10.50 5.79
CA ILE A 66 -1.82 -9.80 4.73
C ILE A 66 -2.20 -8.40 5.20
N ARG A 67 -2.03 -7.39 4.33
CA ARG A 67 -2.31 -5.99 4.63
C ARG A 67 -3.24 -5.37 3.59
N THR A 68 -4.45 -5.02 3.99
CA THR A 68 -5.34 -4.19 3.16
C THR A 68 -5.45 -2.79 3.75
N PHE A 69 -5.68 -1.80 2.90
CA PHE A 69 -5.85 -0.40 3.32
C PHE A 69 -7.32 0.06 3.24
N ARG A 70 -8.22 -0.76 2.67
CA ARG A 70 -9.64 -0.43 2.53
C ARG A 70 -10.47 -1.15 3.58
N GLU A 71 -11.14 -0.37 4.41
CA GLU A 71 -12.02 -0.89 5.47
C GLU A 71 -13.23 -1.66 4.92
N ARG A 72 -13.84 -1.15 3.85
CA ARG A 72 -15.03 -1.77 3.22
C ARG A 72 -14.84 -3.23 2.85
N VAL A 73 -13.63 -3.61 2.44
CA VAL A 73 -13.30 -5.00 2.06
C VAL A 73 -12.53 -5.75 3.12
N PHE A 74 -12.18 -5.10 4.23
CA PHE A 74 -11.37 -5.72 5.28
C PHE A 74 -11.98 -7.02 5.78
N ASN A 75 -13.30 -7.06 6.00
CA ASN A 75 -13.99 -8.27 6.46
C ASN A 75 -13.91 -9.43 5.46
N ILE A 76 -14.01 -9.14 4.15
CA ILE A 76 -13.90 -10.15 3.10
C ILE A 76 -12.47 -10.69 3.04
N VAL A 77 -11.48 -9.79 3.07
CA VAL A 77 -10.05 -10.14 3.06
C VAL A 77 -9.67 -10.93 4.30
N LYS A 78 -10.14 -10.49 5.48
CA LYS A 78 -9.88 -11.15 6.76
C LYS A 78 -10.41 -12.59 6.75
N ARG A 79 -11.66 -12.81 6.33
CA ARG A 79 -12.24 -14.15 6.23
C ARG A 79 -11.49 -15.06 5.25
N ALA A 80 -11.03 -14.52 4.12
CA ALA A 80 -10.24 -15.30 3.15
C ALA A 80 -8.84 -15.63 3.70
N ALA A 81 -8.21 -14.69 4.42
CA ALA A 81 -6.90 -14.86 5.04
C ALA A 81 -6.91 -15.87 6.20
N GLU A 82 -7.97 -15.86 7.03
CA GLU A 82 -8.18 -16.83 8.11
C GLU A 82 -8.25 -18.28 7.57
N GLN A 83 -8.88 -18.48 6.40
CA GLN A 83 -8.99 -19.80 5.77
C GLN A 83 -7.68 -20.34 5.19
N ILE A 84 -6.67 -19.49 4.97
CA ILE A 84 -5.32 -19.88 4.52
C ILE A 84 -4.29 -19.80 5.65
N ASP A 85 -4.76 -19.61 6.90
CA ASP A 85 -3.93 -19.49 8.09
C ASP A 85 -2.86 -18.40 7.95
N VAL A 86 -3.30 -17.19 7.56
CA VAL A 86 -2.46 -15.98 7.49
C VAL A 86 -3.20 -14.84 8.18
N PRO A 87 -2.57 -14.13 9.15
CA PRO A 87 -3.22 -13.00 9.80
C PRO A 87 -3.43 -11.85 8.81
N CYS A 88 -4.53 -11.11 8.99
CA CYS A 88 -4.86 -9.93 8.19
C CYS A 88 -4.89 -8.68 9.09
N LYS A 89 -4.30 -7.58 8.61
CA LYS A 89 -4.29 -6.28 9.31
C LYS A 89 -4.65 -5.13 8.39
N LEU A 90 -5.49 -4.22 8.87
CA LEU A 90 -5.71 -2.95 8.21
C LEU A 90 -4.44 -2.09 8.33
N SER A 91 -3.87 -1.67 7.20
CA SER A 91 -2.61 -0.93 7.17
C SER A 91 -2.50 -0.02 5.95
N ARG A 92 -1.91 1.16 6.19
CA ARG A 92 -1.59 2.15 5.16
C ARG A 92 -0.21 1.95 4.54
N ARG A 93 0.57 1.00 5.06
CA ARG A 93 1.94 0.71 4.60
C ARG A 93 1.91 -0.14 3.34
N VAL A 94 1.37 0.43 2.26
CA VAL A 94 1.02 -0.25 1.00
C VAL A 94 1.60 0.48 -0.23
N SER A 95 2.68 1.25 -0.03
CA SER A 95 3.24 2.19 -1.02
C SER A 95 3.60 1.55 -2.37
N LEU A 96 4.09 0.31 -2.36
CA LEU A 96 4.44 -0.41 -3.59
C LEU A 96 3.22 -0.70 -4.47
N VAL A 97 2.09 -1.11 -3.89
CA VAL A 97 0.88 -1.37 -4.68
C VAL A 97 0.21 -0.06 -5.08
N SER A 98 0.24 0.97 -4.22
CA SER A 98 -0.19 2.31 -4.63
C SER A 98 0.59 2.81 -5.86
N ARG A 99 1.91 2.58 -5.91
CA ARG A 99 2.73 2.94 -7.07
C ARG A 99 2.40 2.07 -8.28
N TRP A 100 2.23 0.77 -8.08
CA TRP A 100 1.90 -0.15 -9.16
C TRP A 100 0.56 0.19 -9.83
N LEU A 101 -0.45 0.56 -9.05
CA LEU A 101 -1.71 1.09 -9.56
C LEU A 101 -1.57 2.35 -10.41
N GLN A 102 -0.71 3.28 -9.98
CA GLN A 102 -0.50 4.52 -10.72
C GLN A 102 0.09 4.21 -12.11
N VAL A 103 1.03 3.27 -12.17
CA VAL A 103 1.58 2.76 -13.44
C VAL A 103 0.47 2.12 -14.28
N ARG A 104 -0.30 1.18 -13.71
CA ARG A 104 -1.41 0.52 -14.42
C ARG A 104 -2.44 1.52 -14.96
N SER A 105 -2.76 2.56 -14.20
CA SER A 105 -3.69 3.61 -14.63
C SER A 105 -3.23 4.43 -15.82
N ARG A 106 -1.91 4.56 -16.01
CA ARG A 106 -1.33 5.36 -17.10
C ARG A 106 -1.01 4.51 -18.32
N GLU A 107 -0.59 3.27 -18.10
CA GLU A 107 0.05 2.45 -19.13
C GLU A 107 -0.79 1.24 -19.54
N VAL A 108 -1.55 0.65 -18.60
CA VAL A 108 -2.26 -0.62 -18.84
C VAL A 108 -3.73 -0.39 -19.20
N TYR A 109 -4.50 0.28 -18.32
CA TYR A 109 -5.94 0.44 -18.54
C TYR A 109 -6.30 1.18 -19.84
N PRO A 110 -5.53 2.20 -20.30
CA PRO A 110 -5.84 2.84 -21.59
C PRO A 110 -5.71 1.92 -22.80
N GLN A 111 -4.96 0.81 -22.68
CA GLN A 111 -4.72 -0.15 -23.75
C GLN A 111 -5.63 -1.38 -23.66
N GLU A 112 -6.34 -1.55 -22.55
CA GLU A 112 -7.17 -2.72 -22.29
C GLU A 112 -8.49 -2.60 -23.07
N THR A 113 -8.67 -3.42 -24.10
CA THR A 113 -9.86 -3.37 -24.97
C THR A 113 -11.07 -4.07 -24.37
N ALA A 114 -10.84 -5.05 -23.47
CA ALA A 114 -11.90 -5.82 -22.83
C ALA A 114 -12.68 -5.02 -21.78
N TYR A 115 -12.12 -3.92 -21.27
CA TYR A 115 -12.71 -3.13 -20.20
C TYR A 115 -12.73 -1.65 -20.54
N THR A 116 -13.90 -1.03 -20.42
CA THR A 116 -14.01 0.42 -20.59
C THR A 116 -13.60 1.10 -19.29
N TYR A 117 -12.56 1.91 -19.38
CA TYR A 117 -12.13 2.80 -18.30
C TYR A 117 -13.08 4.00 -18.22
N ALA A 118 -13.92 4.05 -17.17
CA ALA A 118 -14.76 5.22 -16.91
C ALA A 118 -13.91 6.34 -16.27
N PRO A 119 -13.74 7.53 -16.88
CA PRO A 119 -12.88 8.59 -16.34
C PRO A 119 -13.37 9.16 -14.99
N GLU A 120 -14.68 9.13 -14.72
CA GLU A 120 -15.26 9.41 -13.39
C GLU A 120 -14.78 8.45 -12.29
N ALA A 121 -14.28 7.25 -12.63
CA ALA A 121 -13.60 6.33 -11.73
C ALA A 121 -12.12 6.69 -11.47
N GLY A 122 -11.58 7.63 -12.23
CA GLY A 122 -10.19 8.09 -12.17
C GLY A 122 -9.82 8.72 -10.84
N SER A 123 -10.82 9.16 -10.09
CA SER A 123 -10.69 9.82 -8.80
C SER A 123 -11.43 9.07 -7.70
N ILE A 124 -11.27 7.75 -7.57
CA ILE A 124 -11.38 7.19 -6.22
C ILE A 124 -10.03 7.45 -5.58
N PRO A 125 -9.87 8.53 -4.80
CA PRO A 125 -8.59 8.78 -4.17
C PRO A 125 -8.25 7.53 -3.35
N ILE A 126 -6.98 7.14 -3.35
CA ILE A 126 -6.40 6.26 -2.32
C ILE A 126 -6.37 7.03 -0.99
N SER A 127 -7.42 7.78 -0.69
CA SER A 127 -7.62 8.55 0.51
C SER A 127 -8.43 7.67 1.43
N MET A 128 -7.72 6.89 2.22
CA MET A 128 -8.24 6.53 3.52
C MET A 128 -8.57 7.84 4.22
N GLU A 129 -9.78 7.95 4.77
CA GLU A 129 -10.14 9.06 5.65
C GLU A 129 -8.97 9.27 6.63
N ARG A 130 -8.35 10.44 6.57
CA ARG A 130 -7.31 10.77 7.55
C ARG A 130 -8.07 10.97 8.84
N PRO A 131 -7.85 10.13 9.88
CA PRO A 131 -8.32 10.53 11.20
C PRO A 131 -7.73 11.90 11.49
N ALA A 132 -8.52 12.76 12.14
CA ALA A 132 -8.04 14.06 12.58
C ALA A 132 -6.70 13.88 13.30
N PRO A 133 -5.69 14.72 13.01
CA PRO A 133 -4.41 14.62 13.69
C PRO A 133 -4.65 14.71 15.20
N LEU A 134 -4.16 13.71 15.92
CA LEU A 134 -4.14 13.77 17.38
C LEU A 134 -3.03 14.74 17.80
N PRO A 135 -3.25 15.56 18.85
CA PRO A 135 -2.20 16.39 19.41
C PRO A 135 -1.04 15.51 19.87
N LEU A 136 0.19 16.02 19.74
CA LEU A 136 1.35 15.36 20.30
C LEU A 136 1.25 15.38 21.83
N PRO A 137 1.72 14.32 22.52
CA PRO A 137 1.90 14.37 23.97
C PRO A 137 2.72 15.62 24.35
N ASP A 138 2.44 16.22 25.51
CA ASP A 138 3.07 17.49 25.93
C ASP A 138 4.61 17.45 25.85
N VAL A 139 5.21 16.31 26.19
CA VAL A 139 6.67 16.07 26.12
C VAL A 139 7.23 16.21 24.68
N LEU A 140 6.38 16.06 23.66
CA LEU A 140 6.74 16.12 22.25
C LEU A 140 6.18 17.36 21.54
N GLN A 141 5.51 18.26 22.25
CA GLN A 141 5.05 19.51 21.67
C GLN A 141 6.23 20.45 21.45
N PRO A 142 6.44 20.97 20.23
CA PRO A 142 7.56 21.86 19.96
C PRO A 142 7.31 23.24 20.61
N GLU A 143 8.28 23.71 21.39
CA GLU A 143 8.23 25.06 21.98
C GLU A 143 8.53 26.17 20.96
N ARG A 144 9.38 25.86 19.96
CA ARG A 144 9.80 26.80 18.91
C ARG A 144 10.22 26.06 17.65
N TRP A 145 10.05 26.73 16.52
CA TRP A 145 10.54 26.27 15.22
C TRP A 145 11.92 26.84 14.94
N ALA A 146 12.81 26.04 14.35
CA ALA A 146 14.12 26.48 13.90
C ALA A 146 14.42 25.98 12.48
N PHE A 147 15.12 26.81 11.71
CA PHE A 147 15.74 26.38 10.46
C PHE A 147 17.10 25.77 10.78
N VAL A 148 17.24 24.47 10.55
CA VAL A 148 18.49 23.76 10.76
C VAL A 148 19.03 23.20 9.44
N THR A 149 20.35 23.13 9.34
CA THR A 149 21.03 22.38 8.29
C THR A 149 21.56 21.12 8.91
N LEU A 150 21.03 19.96 8.50
CA LEU A 150 21.52 18.66 8.92
C LEU A 150 22.43 18.08 7.83
N PRO A 151 23.74 17.90 8.10
CA PRO A 151 24.63 17.16 7.22
C PRO A 151 24.10 15.74 6.97
N LEU A 152 24.22 15.26 5.74
CA LEU A 152 23.82 13.89 5.42
C LEU A 152 24.65 12.84 6.18
N ALA A 153 25.90 13.16 6.53
CA ALA A 153 26.77 12.32 7.33
C ALA A 153 26.12 11.96 8.68
N ASP A 154 25.64 12.96 9.41
CA ASP A 154 24.98 12.81 10.72
C ASP A 154 23.69 11.98 10.62
N LEU A 155 23.05 11.96 9.44
CA LEU A 155 21.84 11.18 9.19
C LEU A 155 22.10 9.67 9.13
N TYR A 156 23.33 9.23 8.85
CA TYR A 156 23.69 7.81 8.96
C TYR A 156 23.72 7.34 10.42
N GLU A 157 23.95 8.26 11.36
CA GLU A 157 23.88 7.98 12.79
C GLU A 157 22.45 8.13 13.34
N ALA A 158 21.46 8.50 12.52
CA ALA A 158 20.09 8.71 12.97
C ALA A 158 19.44 7.48 13.61
N ASP A 159 20.00 6.29 13.37
CA ASP A 159 19.53 5.08 14.01
C ASP A 159 19.85 5.00 15.51
N SER A 160 20.89 5.70 15.98
CA SER A 160 21.28 5.80 17.39
C SER A 160 20.58 6.94 18.14
N TRP A 161 19.92 7.85 17.44
CA TRP A 161 19.24 8.99 18.05
C TRP A 161 18.06 8.54 18.92
N PRO A 162 17.73 9.31 19.98
CA PRO A 162 16.51 9.09 20.73
C PRO A 162 15.31 9.17 19.77
N LYS A 163 14.53 8.09 19.74
CA LYS A 163 13.31 7.96 18.91
C LYS A 163 12.10 8.02 19.84
N PRO A 164 11.68 9.22 20.29
CA PRO A 164 10.52 9.34 21.18
C PRO A 164 9.20 8.94 20.49
N LEU A 165 9.21 8.85 19.16
CA LEU A 165 8.16 8.25 18.36
C LEU A 165 8.68 6.91 17.82
N GLU A 166 7.93 5.83 17.99
CA GLU A 166 8.25 4.48 17.48
C GLU A 166 8.31 4.37 15.94
N ARG A 167 8.30 5.50 15.21
CA ARG A 167 8.44 5.50 13.76
C ARG A 167 9.93 5.60 13.41
N PRO A 168 10.53 4.57 12.80
CA PRO A 168 11.84 4.74 12.21
C PRO A 168 11.77 5.80 11.11
N TYR A 169 12.73 6.74 11.11
CA TYR A 169 13.03 7.50 9.91
C TYR A 169 13.35 6.48 8.80
N PRO A 170 12.84 6.64 7.57
CA PRO A 170 13.22 5.75 6.48
C PRO A 170 14.71 5.94 6.18
N SER A 171 15.55 5.15 6.83
CA SER A 171 16.99 5.06 6.57
C SER A 171 17.20 4.09 5.41
N ARG A 172 16.86 4.47 4.17
CA ARG A 172 17.55 3.93 2.99
C ARG A 172 17.21 4.61 1.67
N ASN A 173 18.31 4.96 0.99
CA ASN A 173 18.47 5.19 -0.45
C ASN A 173 17.81 6.43 -1.03
N TYR A 174 18.20 7.59 -0.49
CA TYR A 174 18.30 8.76 -1.36
C TYR A 174 19.68 8.71 -2.03
N CYS A 175 19.73 8.71 -3.37
CA CYS A 175 20.97 8.94 -4.13
C CYS A 175 21.41 10.39 -3.97
N LEU A 176 21.76 10.80 -2.75
CA LEU A 176 22.25 12.12 -2.42
C LEU A 176 23.75 12.03 -2.18
N SER A 177 24.48 13.00 -2.69
CA SER A 177 25.92 13.07 -2.44
C SER A 177 26.18 13.22 -0.92
N PRO A 178 27.30 12.71 -0.39
CA PRO A 178 27.66 12.86 1.03
C PRO A 178 27.74 14.33 1.51
N ARG A 179 27.80 15.29 0.58
CA ARG A 179 27.81 16.74 0.84
C ARG A 179 26.41 17.38 0.77
N ALA A 180 25.36 16.62 0.48
CA ALA A 180 24.01 17.14 0.42
C ALA A 180 23.60 17.66 1.79
N ARG A 181 23.05 18.88 1.80
CA ARG A 181 22.49 19.52 3.00
C ARG A 181 20.98 19.45 2.90
N LEU A 182 20.36 18.72 3.83
CA LEU A 182 18.91 18.71 3.94
C LEU A 182 18.49 19.95 4.72
N ARG A 183 17.71 20.82 4.07
CA ARG A 183 17.04 21.96 4.73
C ARG A 183 15.63 21.52 5.10
N ARG A 184 15.33 21.51 6.38
CA ARG A 184 14.00 21.19 6.90
C ARG A 184 13.64 22.14 8.04
N LEU A 185 12.35 22.42 8.16
CA LEU A 185 11.79 23.04 9.35
C LEU A 185 11.71 21.96 10.45
N VAL A 186 12.32 22.22 11.61
CA VAL A 186 12.23 21.37 12.81
C VAL A 186 11.52 22.16 13.89
#